data_AF-D1PIG5-F1
#
_entry.id   AF-D1PIG5-F1
#
_cell.length_a   1.000
_cell.length_b   1.000
_cell.length_c   1.000
_cell.angle_alpha   90.00
_cell.angle_beta   90.00
_cell.angle_gamma   90.00
#
_symmetry.space_group_name_H-M   'P 1'
#
loop_
_entity.id
_entity.type
_entity.pdbx_description
1 polymer ?
#
loop_
_entity_poly.entity_id
_entity_poly.type
_entity_poly.pdbx_seq_one_letter_code
_entity_poly.pdbx_strand_id
1 'polypeptide(L)'
;MKKNALLTFIFACIPGAGQMYYGYMQRGLSLITLFCACFILGALASPLAITCFIVWMYSFFDTYDLIRHLAAGDPKPDELLLLGNWNDVKLLIPRHNRLLGWGLVALGAWSLYSILIEPMLYDLLTLLNIDNAYYYISSIPTMIIALLLIAAGIWLLGLHPQRREGSDLPPYPHDDLPQ
;
A
#
# COMPACT_ATOMS: atom_id res chain seq x y z
N MET A 1 35.60 8.98 -1.43
CA MET A 1 35.56 9.38 -0.01
C MET A 1 35.11 8.17 0.82
N LYS A 2 35.87 7.74 1.83
CA LYS A 2 35.44 6.64 2.70
C LYS A 2 34.32 7.15 3.61
N LYS A 3 33.12 6.61 3.46
CA LYS A 3 31.99 6.92 4.35
C LYS A 3 32.14 6.16 5.66
N ASN A 4 31.64 6.73 6.77
CA ASN A 4 31.83 6.17 8.10
C ASN A 4 30.86 5.01 8.35
N ALA A 5 31.38 3.81 8.67
CA ALA A 5 30.57 2.62 8.91
C ALA A 5 29.52 2.80 10.04
N LEU A 6 29.85 3.60 11.07
CA LEU A 6 28.93 3.94 12.15
C LEU A 6 27.76 4.80 11.63
N LEU A 7 28.05 5.85 10.86
CA LEU A 7 27.03 6.73 10.29
C LEU A 7 26.13 5.96 9.33
N THR A 8 26.72 5.05 8.55
CA THR A 8 26.01 4.11 7.69
C THR A 8 25.04 3.23 8.47
N PHE A 9 25.44 2.66 9.60
CA PHE A 9 24.56 1.87 10.45
C PHE A 9 23.40 2.71 11.00
N ILE A 10 23.69 3.91 11.51
CA ILE A 10 22.65 4.84 12.00
C ILE A 10 21.63 5.15 10.90
N PHE A 11 22.10 5.47 9.69
CA PHE A 11 21.21 5.77 8.58
C PHE A 11 20.50 4.53 8.02
N ALA A 12 21.09 3.34 8.08
CA ALA A 12 20.43 2.10 7.68
C ALA A 12 19.23 1.77 8.59
N CYS A 13 19.27 2.17 9.86
CA CYS A 13 18.16 2.01 10.80
C CYS A 13 16.97 2.94 10.50
N ILE A 14 17.14 3.96 9.67
CA ILE A 14 16.07 4.87 9.24
C ILE A 14 15.68 4.49 7.80
N PRO A 15 14.43 4.09 7.54
CA PRO A 15 13.98 3.72 6.20
C PRO A 15 14.34 4.77 5.14
N GLY A 16 15.06 4.35 4.10
CA GLY A 16 15.49 5.20 2.99
C GLY A 16 16.70 6.09 3.24
N ALA A 17 17.05 6.40 4.50
CA ALA A 17 18.15 7.33 4.79
C ALA A 17 19.53 6.76 4.45
N GLY A 18 19.71 5.44 4.62
CA GLY A 18 20.94 4.74 4.24
C GLY A 18 21.27 4.89 2.76
N GLN A 19 20.28 4.69 1.89
CA GLN A 19 20.40 4.85 0.44
C GLN A 19 20.72 6.31 0.08
N MET A 20 19.99 7.28 0.65
CA MET A 20 20.24 8.71 0.44
C MET A 20 21.64 9.13 0.90
N TYR A 21 22.12 8.58 2.02
CA TYR A 21 23.47 8.83 2.51
C TYR A 21 24.53 8.42 1.50
N TYR A 22 24.30 7.36 0.72
CA TYR A 22 25.19 6.91 -0.37
C TYR A 22 24.98 7.63 -1.71
N GLY A 23 24.04 8.57 -1.79
CA GLY A 23 23.75 9.36 -2.99
C GLY A 23 22.60 8.81 -3.84
N TYR A 24 21.92 7.77 -3.37
CA TYR A 24 20.79 7.13 -4.06
C TYR A 24 19.48 7.73 -3.57
N MET A 25 19.13 8.88 -4.15
CA MET A 25 18.00 9.69 -3.68
C MET A 25 16.67 9.06 -4.07
N GLN A 26 16.55 8.55 -5.29
CA GLN A 26 15.31 7.95 -5.78
C GLN A 26 14.99 6.64 -5.05
N ARG A 27 16.02 5.82 -4.87
CA ARG A 27 15.94 4.56 -4.12
C ARG A 27 15.51 4.83 -2.67
N GLY A 28 16.16 5.78 -2.00
CA GLY A 28 15.80 6.17 -0.63
C GLY A 28 14.40 6.76 -0.52
N LEU A 29 13.99 7.62 -1.46
CA LEU A 29 12.67 8.25 -1.46
C LEU A 29 11.56 7.19 -1.61
N SER A 30 11.78 6.17 -2.44
CA SER A 30 10.84 5.07 -2.61
C SER A 30 10.60 4.29 -1.31
N LEU A 31 11.66 4.06 -0.53
CA LEU A 31 11.59 3.32 0.74
C LEU A 31 10.92 4.10 1.85
N ILE A 32 11.26 5.39 2.01
CA ILE A 32 10.61 6.21 3.04
C ILE A 32 9.13 6.43 2.72
N THR A 33 8.78 6.60 1.44
CA THR A 33 7.39 6.74 1.01
C THR A 33 6.60 5.47 1.26
N LEU A 34 7.17 4.29 0.94
CA LEU A 34 6.54 3.01 1.24
C LEU A 34 6.37 2.79 2.74
N PHE A 35 7.39 3.14 3.54
CA PHE A 35 7.31 3.04 5.00
C PHE A 35 6.19 3.91 5.57
N CYS A 36 6.08 5.17 5.12
CA CYS A 36 4.99 6.07 5.53
C CYS A 36 3.61 5.54 5.09
N ALA A 37 3.48 4.98 3.89
CA ALA A 37 2.23 4.39 3.42
C ALA A 37 1.81 3.20 4.30
N CYS A 38 2.73 2.28 4.57
CA CYS A 38 2.52 1.17 5.50
C CYS A 38 2.15 1.66 6.91
N PHE A 39 2.78 2.72 7.40
CA PHE A 39 2.50 3.30 8.72
C PHE A 39 1.07 3.82 8.83
N ILE A 40 0.63 4.59 7.83
CA ILE A 40 -0.75 5.10 7.76
C ILE A 40 -1.74 3.93 7.68
N LEU A 41 -1.48 2.95 6.82
CA LEU A 41 -2.34 1.76 6.70
C LEU A 41 -2.38 0.94 8.00
N GLY A 42 -1.27 0.81 8.70
CA GLY A 42 -1.19 0.15 10.00
C GLY A 42 -1.93 0.90 11.11
N ALA A 43 -1.93 2.23 11.07
CA ALA A 43 -2.71 3.06 11.98
C ALA A 43 -4.22 2.92 11.73
N LEU A 44 -4.62 2.77 10.46
CA LEU A 44 -6.02 2.58 10.05
C LEU A 44 -6.50 1.14 10.29
N ALA A 45 -5.63 0.15 10.10
CA ALA A 45 -5.93 -1.26 10.31
C ALA A 45 -4.74 -1.93 11.03
N SER A 46 -4.89 -2.17 12.32
CA SER A 46 -3.82 -2.67 13.20
C SER A 46 -3.04 -3.89 12.65
N PRO A 47 -3.67 -4.90 12.00
CA PRO A 47 -2.93 -6.01 11.42
C PRO A 47 -1.93 -5.61 10.32
N LEU A 48 -2.19 -4.51 9.60
CA LEU A 48 -1.30 -4.01 8.55
C LEU A 48 -0.04 -3.36 9.11
N ALA A 49 0.03 -3.05 10.41
CA ALA A 49 1.22 -2.45 11.03
C ALA A 49 2.47 -3.34 10.88
N ILE A 50 2.30 -4.67 10.72
CA ILE A 50 3.41 -5.58 10.45
C ILE A 50 4.15 -5.26 9.15
N THR A 51 3.45 -4.66 8.17
CA THR A 51 4.05 -4.26 6.89
C THR A 51 5.13 -3.19 7.09
N CYS A 52 4.99 -2.30 8.09
CA CYS A 52 6.02 -1.32 8.45
C CYS A 52 7.33 -1.99 8.84
N PHE A 53 7.25 -3.06 9.63
CA PHE A 53 8.41 -3.81 10.09
C PHE A 53 9.10 -4.53 8.92
N ILE A 54 8.32 -5.10 8.00
CA ILE A 54 8.84 -5.73 6.78
C ILE A 54 9.58 -4.70 5.92
N VAL A 55 8.99 -3.53 5.67
CA VAL A 55 9.60 -2.46 4.89
C VAL A 55 10.86 -1.91 5.57
N TRP A 56 10.84 -1.77 6.90
CA TRP A 56 12.01 -1.37 7.67
C TRP A 56 13.17 -2.36 7.50
N MET A 57 12.91 -3.67 7.66
CA MET A 57 13.93 -4.71 7.47
C MET A 57 14.45 -4.73 6.04
N TYR A 58 13.57 -4.63 5.05
CA TYR A 58 13.97 -4.52 3.65
C TYR A 58 14.87 -3.31 3.42
N SER A 59 14.50 -2.13 3.91
CA SER A 59 15.31 -0.91 3.77
C SER A 59 16.69 -1.02 4.43
N PHE A 60 16.74 -1.68 5.59
CA PHE A 60 17.99 -1.91 6.32
C PHE A 60 18.93 -2.79 5.49
N PHE A 61 18.46 -3.95 5.04
CA PHE A 61 19.28 -4.86 4.23
C PHE A 61 19.62 -4.29 2.85
N ASP A 62 18.71 -3.55 2.21
CA ASP A 62 18.97 -2.87 0.93
C ASP A 62 20.11 -1.84 1.05
N THR A 63 20.24 -1.15 2.19
CA THR A 63 21.37 -0.25 2.43
C THR A 63 22.70 -1.02 2.40
N TYR A 64 22.78 -2.15 3.09
CA TYR A 64 24.00 -2.97 3.13
C TYR A 64 24.33 -3.63 1.80
N ASP A 65 23.31 -4.09 1.09
CA ASP A 65 23.46 -4.65 -0.24
C ASP A 65 23.96 -3.59 -1.24
N LEU A 66 23.41 -2.37 -1.17
CA LEU A 66 23.89 -1.22 -1.94
C LEU A 66 25.37 -0.92 -1.69
N ILE A 67 25.79 -0.94 -0.42
CA ILE A 67 27.19 -0.72 -0.04
C ILE A 67 28.11 -1.81 -0.57
N ARG A 68 27.67 -3.07 -0.50
CA ARG A 68 28.41 -4.22 -1.04
C ARG A 68 28.65 -4.07 -2.53
N HIS A 69 27.62 -3.70 -3.29
CA HIS A 69 27.71 -3.45 -4.73
C HIS A 69 28.62 -2.27 -5.07
N LEU A 70 28.52 -1.17 -4.32
CA LEU A 70 29.44 -0.03 -4.43
C LEU A 70 30.90 -0.43 -4.16
N ALA A 71 31.14 -1.29 -3.17
CA ALA A 71 32.47 -1.79 -2.85
C ALA A 71 33.02 -2.76 -3.90
N ALA A 72 32.14 -3.51 -4.58
CA ALA A 72 32.50 -4.42 -5.67
C ALA A 72 32.79 -3.70 -7.00
N GLY A 73 32.55 -2.40 -7.09
CA GLY A 73 32.73 -1.62 -8.33
C GLY A 73 31.58 -1.76 -9.33
N ASP A 74 30.46 -2.37 -8.92
CA ASP A 74 29.25 -2.55 -9.73
C ASP A 74 28.09 -1.77 -9.08
N PRO A 75 28.07 -0.42 -9.21
CA PRO A 75 27.05 0.41 -8.60
C PRO A 75 25.68 0.10 -9.19
N LYS A 76 24.70 -0.15 -8.33
CA LYS A 76 23.30 -0.31 -8.75
C LYS A 76 22.78 0.99 -9.40
N PRO A 77 21.74 0.95 -10.23
CA PRO A 77 21.07 2.16 -10.69
C PRO A 77 20.29 2.84 -9.54
N ASP A 78 20.26 4.18 -9.54
CA ASP A 78 19.39 4.98 -8.65
C ASP A 78 18.02 5.18 -9.31
N GLU A 79 17.18 4.16 -9.19
CA GLU A 79 15.81 4.14 -9.67
C GLU A 79 14.85 3.99 -8.49
N LEU A 80 13.60 4.42 -8.64
CA LEU A 80 12.56 4.10 -7.66
C LEU A 80 12.39 2.57 -7.61
N LEU A 81 12.69 1.95 -6.46
CA LEU A 81 12.66 0.49 -6.32
C LEU A 81 11.29 -0.14 -6.62
N LEU A 82 10.22 0.58 -6.34
CA LEU A 82 8.84 0.13 -6.55
C LEU A 82 8.29 0.54 -7.91
N LEU A 83 8.96 1.49 -8.57
CA LEU A 83 8.47 2.17 -9.77
C LEU A 83 9.64 2.33 -10.74
N GLY A 84 10.31 1.22 -11.05
CA GLY A 84 11.59 1.15 -11.77
C GLY A 84 11.64 1.84 -13.13
N ASN A 85 10.50 2.34 -13.64
CA ASN A 85 10.43 3.16 -14.82
C ASN A 85 9.49 4.35 -14.61
N TRP A 86 9.87 5.54 -15.08
CA TRP A 86 8.99 6.73 -15.08
C TRP A 86 7.66 6.50 -15.81
N ASN A 87 7.62 5.52 -16.71
CA ASN A 87 6.41 5.06 -17.38
C ASN A 87 5.50 4.20 -16.46
N ASP A 88 6.08 3.44 -15.54
CA ASP A 88 5.34 2.65 -14.54
C ASP A 88 4.90 3.52 -13.36
N VAL A 89 5.68 4.56 -13.03
CA VAL A 89 5.24 5.67 -12.17
C VAL A 89 3.95 6.28 -12.70
N LYS A 90 3.79 6.50 -14.00
CA LYS A 90 2.52 6.99 -14.60
C LYS A 90 1.37 5.97 -14.55
N LEU A 91 1.69 4.70 -14.34
CA LEU A 91 0.72 3.61 -14.24
C LEU A 91 0.20 3.44 -12.80
N LEU A 92 1.09 3.63 -11.81
CA LEU A 92 0.81 3.49 -10.37
C LEU A 92 0.50 4.81 -9.67
N ILE A 93 1.11 5.93 -10.07
CA ILE A 93 0.57 7.26 -9.81
C ILE A 93 -0.58 7.38 -10.79
N PRO A 94 -1.84 7.27 -10.32
CA PRO A 94 -2.96 7.44 -11.22
C PRO A 94 -2.78 8.84 -11.79
N ARG A 95 -2.73 8.94 -13.11
CA ARG A 95 -2.69 10.21 -13.87
C ARG A 95 -3.88 11.13 -13.55
N HIS A 96 -4.73 10.73 -12.60
CA HIS A 96 -5.93 11.37 -12.15
C HIS A 96 -5.71 11.91 -10.74
N ASN A 97 -5.56 13.23 -10.62
CA ASN A 97 -5.66 13.97 -9.35
C ASN A 97 -6.90 13.55 -8.53
N ARG A 98 -7.90 12.95 -9.16
CA ARG A 98 -9.10 12.42 -8.51
C ARG A 98 -8.81 11.29 -7.53
N LEU A 99 -7.84 10.41 -7.76
CA LEU A 99 -7.53 9.32 -6.80
C LEU A 99 -6.86 9.86 -5.53
N LEU A 100 -5.88 10.77 -5.71
CA LEU A 100 -5.31 11.54 -4.59
C LEU A 100 -6.38 12.37 -3.88
N GLY A 101 -7.28 12.99 -4.65
CA GLY A 101 -8.42 13.74 -4.13
C GLY A 101 -9.36 12.87 -3.30
N TRP A 102 -9.71 11.67 -3.78
CA TRP A 102 -10.52 10.71 -3.03
C TRP A 102 -9.81 10.24 -1.77
N GLY A 103 -8.49 10.04 -1.80
CA GLY A 103 -7.70 9.74 -0.60
C GLY A 103 -7.79 10.86 0.43
N LEU A 104 -7.64 12.12 0.01
CA LEU A 104 -7.79 13.28 0.89
C LEU A 104 -9.21 13.42 1.45
N VAL A 105 -10.23 13.18 0.63
CA VAL A 105 -11.64 13.20 1.05
C VAL A 105 -11.91 12.11 2.08
N ALA A 106 -11.40 10.89 1.86
CA ALA A 106 -11.54 9.80 2.82
C ALA A 106 -10.85 10.11 4.16
N LEU A 107 -9.63 10.66 4.13
CA LEU A 107 -8.93 11.11 5.34
C LEU A 107 -9.67 12.24 6.05
N GLY A 108 -10.22 13.20 5.30
CA GLY A 108 -11.04 14.28 5.86
C GLY A 108 -12.33 13.77 6.50
N ALA A 109 -13.03 12.83 5.85
CA ALA A 109 -14.23 12.20 6.39
C ALA A 109 -13.94 11.40 7.68
N TRP A 110 -12.82 10.69 7.72
CA TRP A 110 -12.36 10.00 8.93
C TRP A 110 -12.08 10.98 10.07
N SER A 111 -11.35 12.06 9.80
CA SER A 111 -11.07 13.10 10.79
C SER A 111 -12.36 13.73 11.35
N LEU A 112 -13.32 14.01 10.46
CA LEU A 112 -14.62 14.54 10.84
C LEU A 112 -15.40 13.54 11.71
N TYR A 113 -15.30 12.25 11.41
CA TYR A 113 -15.90 11.20 12.22
C TYR A 113 -15.38 11.26 13.66
N SER A 114 -14.06 11.22 13.85
CA SER A 114 -13.44 11.21 15.18
C SER A 114 -13.71 12.48 16.00
N ILE A 115 -13.85 13.63 15.35
CA ILE A 115 -14.02 14.92 16.04
C ILE A 115 -15.50 15.23 16.33
N LEU A 116 -16.40 14.94 15.40
CA LEU A 116 -17.82 15.34 15.51
C LEU A 116 -18.76 14.17 15.74
N ILE A 117 -18.61 13.12 14.92
CA ILE A 117 -19.60 12.05 14.84
C ILE A 117 -19.47 11.10 16.03
N GLU A 118 -18.25 10.70 16.38
CA GLU A 118 -17.96 9.79 17.49
C GLU A 118 -18.45 10.33 18.84
N PRO A 119 -18.13 11.57 19.26
CA PRO A 119 -18.67 12.14 20.49
C PRO A 119 -20.20 12.25 20.48
N MET A 120 -20.79 12.68 19.36
CA MET A 120 -22.25 12.84 19.24
C MET A 120 -22.99 11.50 19.33
N LEU A 121 -22.48 10.45 18.70
CA LEU A 121 -23.02 9.09 18.82
C LEU A 121 -22.84 8.54 20.24
N TYR A 122 -21.71 8.83 20.88
CA TYR A 122 -21.45 8.36 22.24
C TYR A 122 -22.46 8.94 23.22
N ASP A 123 -22.71 10.25 23.16
CA ASP A 123 -23.71 10.92 23.98
C ASP A 123 -25.13 10.38 23.71
N LEU A 124 -25.46 10.10 22.44
CA LEU A 124 -26.76 9.53 22.07
C LEU A 124 -26.95 8.09 22.59
N LEU A 125 -25.93 7.23 22.44
CA LEU A 125 -26.02 5.82 22.86
C LEU A 125 -25.98 5.68 24.38
N THR A 126 -25.24 6.54 25.08
CA THR A 126 -25.26 6.59 26.55
C THR A 126 -26.61 7.07 27.08
N LEU A 127 -27.29 7.99 26.38
CA LEU A 127 -28.65 8.41 26.71
C LEU A 127 -29.69 7.28 26.56
N LEU A 128 -29.44 6.33 25.66
CA LEU A 128 -30.22 5.09 25.50
C LEU A 128 -29.82 3.98 26.48
N ASN A 129 -28.91 4.28 27.42
CA ASN A 129 -28.39 3.35 28.43
C ASN A 129 -27.77 2.08 27.84
N ILE A 130 -27.10 2.22 26.68
CA ILE A 130 -26.38 1.12 26.03
C ILE A 130 -24.99 0.98 26.65
N ASP A 131 -24.76 -0.14 27.33
CA ASP A 131 -23.45 -0.48 27.88
C ASP A 131 -22.40 -0.63 26.77
N ASN A 132 -21.17 -0.16 27.03
CA ASN A 132 -20.04 -0.22 26.10
C ASN A 132 -20.23 0.55 24.78
N ALA A 133 -21.09 1.58 24.75
CA ALA A 133 -21.29 2.46 23.59
C ALA A 133 -19.96 2.91 22.93
N TYR A 134 -18.96 3.27 23.75
CA TYR A 134 -17.64 3.68 23.29
C TYR A 134 -16.95 2.64 22.40
N TYR A 135 -17.02 1.35 22.77
CA TYR A 135 -16.38 0.28 22.01
C TYR A 135 -17.01 0.11 20.63
N TYR A 136 -18.34 0.14 20.56
CA TYR A 136 -19.05 -0.02 19.30
C TYR A 136 -18.78 1.15 18.34
N ILE A 137 -18.81 2.39 18.85
CA ILE A 137 -18.62 3.59 18.04
C ILE A 137 -17.17 3.69 17.56
N SER A 138 -16.19 3.52 18.45
CA SER A 138 -14.77 3.58 18.05
C SER A 138 -14.38 2.46 17.06
N SER A 139 -15.15 1.36 17.00
CA SER A 139 -14.89 0.23 16.09
C SER A 139 -15.48 0.38 14.68
N ILE A 140 -16.46 1.28 14.47
CA ILE A 140 -17.12 1.46 13.16
C ILE A 140 -16.10 1.71 12.02
N PRO A 141 -15.14 2.63 12.16
CA PRO A 141 -14.22 2.93 11.06
C PRO A 141 -13.33 1.73 10.71
N THR A 142 -12.85 0.99 11.72
CA THR A 142 -12.08 -0.26 11.56
C THR A 142 -12.90 -1.33 10.85
N MET A 143 -14.19 -1.48 11.19
CA MET A 143 -15.09 -2.43 10.51
C MET A 143 -15.27 -2.10 9.03
N ILE A 144 -15.41 -0.81 8.69
CA ILE A 144 -15.53 -0.38 7.29
C ILE A 144 -14.27 -0.75 6.50
N ILE A 145 -13.09 -0.47 7.05
CA ILE A 145 -11.81 -0.83 6.41
C ILE A 145 -11.70 -2.35 6.26
N ALA A 146 -12.03 -3.11 7.31
CA ALA A 146 -12.00 -4.56 7.24
C ALA A 146 -12.91 -5.11 6.13
N LEU A 147 -14.13 -4.56 5.99
CA LEU A 147 -15.07 -4.96 4.95
C LEU A 147 -14.57 -4.58 3.54
N LEU A 148 -13.95 -3.40 3.39
CA LEU A 148 -13.30 -2.98 2.14
C LEU A 148 -12.13 -3.90 1.77
N LEU A 149 -11.29 -4.28 2.73
CA LEU A 149 -10.16 -5.19 2.52
C LEU A 149 -10.64 -6.60 2.14
N ILE A 150 -11.68 -7.10 2.79
CA ILE A 150 -12.30 -8.39 2.44
C ILE A 150 -12.85 -8.34 1.01
N ALA A 151 -13.61 -7.29 0.66
CA ALA A 151 -14.16 -7.13 -0.67
C ALA A 151 -13.05 -7.03 -1.74
N ALA A 152 -12.00 -6.25 -1.48
CA ALA A 152 -10.83 -6.14 -2.35
C ALA A 152 -10.10 -7.47 -2.51
N GLY A 153 -9.96 -8.25 -1.43
CA GLY A 153 -9.38 -9.59 -1.45
C GLY A 153 -10.19 -10.57 -2.30
N ILE A 154 -11.52 -10.60 -2.13
CA ILE A 154 -12.43 -11.44 -2.93
C ILE A 154 -12.37 -11.06 -4.42
N TRP A 155 -12.34 -9.76 -4.70
CA TRP A 155 -12.21 -9.25 -6.07
C TRP A 155 -10.88 -9.68 -6.70
N LEU A 156 -9.77 -9.59 -5.95
CA LEU A 156 -8.44 -9.98 -6.41
C LEU A 156 -8.29 -11.50 -6.60
N LEU A 157 -9.04 -12.31 -5.84
CA LEU A 157 -9.14 -13.77 -6.00
C LEU A 157 -9.85 -14.20 -7.29
N GLY A 158 -10.43 -13.26 -8.07
CA GLY A 158 -11.02 -13.57 -9.36
C GLY A 158 -12.28 -14.43 -9.27
N LEU A 159 -12.96 -14.43 -8.12
CA LEU A 159 -14.30 -15.01 -7.95
C LEU A 159 -15.35 -14.14 -8.68
N HIS A 160 -15.16 -13.96 -9.98
CA HIS A 160 -16.19 -13.43 -10.85
C HIS A 160 -17.25 -14.52 -11.00
N PRO A 161 -18.55 -14.22 -10.82
CA PRO A 161 -19.60 -15.11 -11.32
C PRO A 161 -19.35 -15.21 -12.83
N GLN A 162 -19.02 -16.40 -13.33
CA GLN A 162 -18.85 -16.65 -14.75
C GLN A 162 -20.09 -16.15 -15.48
N ARG A 163 -19.95 -15.05 -16.21
CA ARG A 163 -20.88 -14.72 -17.28
C ARG A 163 -20.63 -15.79 -18.34
N ARG A 164 -21.54 -16.76 -18.43
CA ARG A 164 -21.54 -17.75 -19.51
C ARG A 164 -21.73 -16.99 -20.83
N GLU A 165 -20.63 -16.66 -21.50
CA GLU A 165 -20.68 -16.30 -22.91
C GLU A 165 -20.93 -17.58 -23.69
N GLY A 166 -22.02 -17.57 -24.45
CA GLY A 166 -22.47 -18.68 -25.28
C GLY A 166 -21.37 -19.08 -26.25
N SER A 167 -21.20 -20.39 -26.36
CA SER A 167 -20.33 -21.05 -27.31
C SER A 167 -20.84 -20.86 -28.74
N ASP A 168 -20.43 -19.79 -29.42
CA ASP A 168 -20.49 -19.72 -30.88
C ASP A 168 -19.19 -20.32 -31.44
N LEU A 169 -19.12 -21.65 -31.46
CA LEU A 169 -18.13 -22.36 -32.27
C LEU A 169 -18.56 -22.26 -33.74
N PRO A 170 -17.70 -21.82 -34.68
CA PRO A 170 -18.06 -21.80 -36.08
C PRO A 170 -18.28 -23.24 -36.61
N PRO A 171 -19.17 -23.44 -37.62
CA PRO A 171 -19.57 -24.77 -38.07
C PRO A 171 -18.39 -25.55 -38.68
N TYR A 172 -18.31 -26.86 -38.41
CA TYR A 172 -17.29 -27.75 -38.96
C TYR A 172 -17.55 -28.02 -40.46
N PRO A 173 -16.58 -27.82 -41.37
CA PRO A 173 -16.81 -27.95 -42.80
C PRO A 173 -16.49 -29.36 -43.30
N HIS A 174 -17.38 -30.33 -43.13
CA HIS A 174 -17.31 -31.61 -43.85
C HIS A 174 -18.70 -32.23 -44.06
N ASP A 175 -19.54 -31.59 -44.89
CA ASP A 175 -20.71 -32.25 -45.52
C ASP A 175 -20.71 -32.09 -47.06
N ASP A 176 -19.60 -31.65 -47.65
CA ASP A 176 -19.42 -31.64 -49.11
C ASP A 176 -18.66 -32.90 -49.55
N LEU A 177 -19.35 -34.04 -49.51
CA LEU A 177 -19.03 -35.17 -50.39
C LEU A 177 -20.26 -35.46 -51.25
N PRO A 178 -20.19 -35.27 -52.58
CA PRO A 178 -21.28 -35.64 -53.47
C PRO A 178 -21.51 -37.16 -53.46
N GLN A 179 -22.80 -37.50 -53.61
CA GLN A 179 -23.46 -38.80 -53.43
C GLN A 179 -22.77 -40.02 -54.03
#